data_AF-A0A3D8P3J6-F1
#
_entry.id   AF-A0A3D8P3J6-F1
#
_cell.length_a   1.000
_cell.length_b   1.000
_cell.length_c   1.000
_cell.angle_alpha   90.00
_cell.angle_beta   90.00
_cell.angle_gamma   90.00
#
_symmetry.space_group_name_H-M   'P 1'
#
loop_
_entity.id
_entity.type
_entity.pdbx_description
1 polymer ?
#
loop_
_entity_poly.entity_id
_entity_poly.type
_entity_poly.pdbx_seq_one_letter_code
_entity_poly.pdbx_strand_id
1 'polypeptide(L)' 'MKIKEIRDLSNEEIEEKIRASKEELFRLRFQLATGQLDNPMRIREVKRRIARLKTVLRERELKIDRAIG' A
#
# COMPACT_ATOMS: atom_id res chain seq x y z
N MET A 1 -4.82 -7.13 -0.59
CA MET A 1 -3.42 -7.53 -0.83
C MET A 1 -2.84 -8.16 0.42
N LYS A 2 -2.50 -9.44 0.30
CA LYS A 2 -1.87 -10.22 1.38
C LYS A 2 -0.37 -9.90 1.40
N ILE A 3 0.28 -10.13 2.54
CA ILE A 3 1.73 -9.83 2.68
C ILE A 3 2.58 -10.75 1.79
N LYS A 4 2.16 -12.02 1.61
CA LYS A 4 2.84 -12.99 0.74
C LYS A 4 2.96 -12.45 -0.70
N GLU A 5 1.85 -12.00 -1.28
CA GLU A 5 1.80 -11.36 -2.61
C GLU A 5 2.71 -10.14 -2.73
N ILE A 6 2.95 -9.39 -1.64
CA ILE A 6 3.86 -8.23 -1.66
C ILE A 6 5.32 -8.68 -1.69
N ARG A 7 5.64 -9.77 -1.01
CA ARG A 7 7.00 -10.32 -0.94
C ARG A 7 7.45 -10.96 -2.25
N ASP A 8 6.52 -11.38 -3.10
CA ASP A 8 6.82 -11.95 -4.42
C ASP A 8 7.15 -10.87 -5.47
N LEU A 9 6.89 -9.59 -5.18
CA LEU A 9 7.15 -8.48 -6.08
C LEU A 9 8.60 -7.99 -6.02
N SER A 10 9.11 -7.42 -7.10
CA SER A 10 10.38 -6.68 -7.08
C SER A 10 10.28 -5.39 -6.27
N ASN A 11 11.43 -4.79 -5.90
CA ASN A 11 11.42 -3.50 -5.21
C ASN A 11 10.77 -2.40 -6.06
N GLU A 12 11.05 -2.40 -7.36
CA GLU A 12 10.49 -1.45 -8.33
C GLU A 12 8.97 -1.57 -8.44
N GLU A 13 8.45 -2.80 -8.49
CA GLU A 13 7.01 -3.07 -8.52
C GLU A 13 6.32 -2.64 -7.21
N ILE A 14 6.98 -2.83 -6.06
CA ILE A 14 6.47 -2.35 -4.77
C ILE A 14 6.38 -0.81 -4.78
N GLU A 15 7.42 -0.13 -5.26
CA GLU A 15 7.44 1.33 -5.36
C GLU A 15 6.36 1.85 -6.32
N GLU A 16 6.17 1.20 -7.46
CA GLU A 16 5.12 1.53 -8.41
C GLU A 16 3.73 1.37 -7.79
N LYS A 17 3.48 0.25 -7.09
CA LYS A 17 2.22 0.04 -6.37
C LYS A 17 2.02 1.06 -5.25
N ILE A 18 3.08 1.54 -4.60
CA ILE A 18 3.00 2.63 -3.63
C ILE A 18 2.56 3.93 -4.31
N ARG A 19 3.15 4.28 -5.47
CA ARG A 19 2.77 5.47 -6.25
C ARG A 19 1.29 5.40 -6.68
N ALA A 20 0.89 4.30 -7.30
CA ALA A 20 -0.50 4.09 -7.72
C ALA A 20 -1.49 4.15 -6.54
N SER A 21 -1.13 3.56 -5.39
CA SER A 21 -1.98 3.61 -4.18
C SER A 21 -2.06 5.02 -3.59
N LYS A 22 -1.01 5.84 -3.70
CA LYS A 22 -1.06 7.25 -3.27
C LYS A 22 -1.99 8.08 -4.15
N GLU A 23 -1.96 7.85 -5.46
CA GLU A 23 -2.90 8.51 -6.39
C GLU A 23 -4.35 8.08 -6.11
N GLU A 24 -4.59 6.78 -5.87
CA GLU A 24 -5.91 6.28 -5.44
C GLU A 24 -6.36 6.98 -4.15
N LEU A 25 -5.47 7.10 -3.16
CA LEU A 25 -5.77 7.78 -1.90
C LEU A 25 -6.08 9.27 -2.09
N PHE A 26 -5.37 9.94 -3.00
CA PHE A 26 -5.62 11.34 -3.34
C PHE A 26 -7.02 11.52 -3.94
N ARG A 27 -7.38 10.69 -4.94
CA ARG A 27 -8.71 10.68 -5.54
C ARG A 27 -9.81 10.42 -4.52
N LEU A 28 -9.64 9.43 -3.64
CA LEU A 28 -10.60 9.11 -2.60
C LEU A 28 -10.77 10.24 -1.57
N ARG A 29 -9.68 10.95 -1.23
CA ARG A 29 -9.75 12.14 -0.36
C ARG A 29 -10.47 13.30 -1.02
N PHE A 30 -10.28 13.48 -2.33
CA PHE A 30 -10.99 14.49 -3.10
C PHE A 30 -12.49 14.17 -3.19
N GLN A 31 -12.85 12.92 -3.46
CA GLN A 31 -14.24 12.45 -3.42
C GLN A 31 -14.86 12.60 -2.02
N LEU A 32 -14.10 12.33 -0.95
CA LEU A 32 -14.57 12.55 0.41
C LEU A 32 -14.90 14.03 0.67
N ALA A 33 -14.00 14.92 0.26
CA ALA A 33 -14.17 16.37 0.46
C ALA A 33 -15.34 16.95 -0.35
N THR A 34 -15.65 16.36 -1.51
CA THR A 34 -16.78 16.76 -2.37
C THR A 34 -18.09 16.05 -2.01
N GLY A 35 -18.08 15.15 -1.02
CA GLY A 35 -19.25 14.38 -0.61
C GLY A 35 -19.67 13.28 -1.60
N GLN A 36 -18.82 12.96 -2.57
CA GLN A 36 -19.08 11.97 -3.63
C GLN A 36 -18.42 10.61 -3.34
N LEU A 37 -18.03 10.35 -2.10
CA LEU A 37 -17.37 9.10 -1.74
C LEU A 37 -18.40 8.03 -1.35
N ASP A 38 -18.58 7.04 -2.23
CA ASP A 38 -19.51 5.93 -1.99
C ASP A 38 -19.09 5.03 -0.81
N ASN A 39 -17.78 4.77 -0.66
CA ASN A 39 -17.27 3.86 0.37
C ASN A 39 -16.07 4.43 1.15
N PRO A 40 -16.31 5.02 2.34
CA PRO A 40 -15.26 5.50 3.23
C PRO A 40 -14.26 4.43 3.68
N MET A 41 -14.66 3.15 3.73
CA MET A 41 -13.75 2.06 4.12
C MET A 41 -12.59 1.91 3.13
N ARG A 42 -12.80 2.29 1.86
CA ARG A 42 -11.77 2.21 0.82
C ARG A 42 -10.53 3.02 1.17
N ILE A 43 -10.70 4.19 1.79
CA ILE A 43 -9.59 5.03 2.28
C ILE A 43 -8.74 4.24 3.28
N ARG A 44 -9.38 3.51 4.21
CA ARG A 44 -8.68 2.71 5.22
C ARG A 44 -7.93 1.55 4.59
N GLU A 45 -8.53 0.89 3.60
CA GLU A 45 -7.91 -0.21 2.85
C GLU A 45 -6.66 0.26 2.09
N VAL A 46 -6.76 1.37 1.37
CA VAL A 46 -5.65 1.94 0.60
C VAL A 46 -4.51 2.38 1.53
N LYS A 47 -4.82 3.02 2.67
CA LYS A 47 -3.81 3.35 3.69
C LYS A 47 -3.09 2.09 4.21
N ARG A 48 -3.84 1.03 4.53
CA ARG A 48 -3.27 -0.25 4.98
C ARG A 48 -2.41 -0.90 3.90
N ARG A 49 -2.81 -0.82 2.63
CA ARG A 49 -2.04 -1.32 1.49
C ARG A 49 -0.69 -0.59 1.39
N ILE A 50 -0.70 0.73 1.42
CA ILE A 50 0.53 1.56 1.41
C ILE A 50 1.44 1.20 2.58
N ALA A 51 0.88 1.06 3.78
CA ALA A 51 1.66 0.69 4.97
C ALA A 51 2.36 -0.66 4.78
N ARG A 52 1.62 -1.70 4.33
CA ARG A 52 2.20 -3.04 4.09
C ARG A 52 3.31 -3.03 3.03
N LEU A 53 3.10 -2.32 1.92
CA LEU A 53 4.10 -2.18 0.85
C LEU A 53 5.39 -1.54 1.39
N LYS A 54 5.25 -0.43 2.13
CA LYS A 54 6.39 0.25 2.76
C LYS A 54 7.09 -0.62 3.81
N THR A 55 6.34 -1.39 4.59
CA THR A 55 6.91 -2.31 5.58
C THR A 55 7.79 -3.35 4.90
N VAL A 56 7.33 -4.00 3.84
CA VAL A 56 8.14 -5.00 3.12
C VAL A 56 9.38 -4.37 2.48
N LEU A 57 9.25 -3.18 1.88
CA LEU A 57 10.40 -2.46 1.33
C LEU A 57 11.44 -2.17 2.42
N ARG A 58 10.99 -1.70 3.59
CA ARG A 58 11.86 -1.43 4.74
C ARG A 58 12.48 -2.70 5.34
N GLU A 59 11.75 -3.80 5.39
CA GLU A 59 12.28 -5.11 5.81
C GLU A 59 13.46 -5.52 4.90
N ARG A 60 13.30 -5.36 3.57
CA ARG A 60 14.35 -5.63 2.59
C ARG A 60 15.56 -4.71 2.74
N GLU A 61 15.35 -3.41 2.89
CA GLU A 61 16.43 -2.43 3.11
C GLU A 61 17.29 -2.76 4.33
N LEU A 62 16.64 -3.18 5.42
CA LEU A 62 17.32 -3.52 6.67
C LEU A 62 17.98 -4.91 6.63
N LYS A 63 17.88 -5.64 5.50
CA LYS A 63 18.22 -7.07 5.39
C LYS A 63 17.58 -7.91 6.49
N ILE A 64 16.44 -7.45 7.01
CA ILE A 64 15.61 -8.21 7.93
C ILE A 64 14.82 -9.16 7.05
N ASP A 65 15.50 -10.15 6.48
CA ASP A 65 14.85 -11.34 5.98
C ASP A 65 14.36 -12.08 7.22
N ARG A 66 13.17 -11.69 7.69
CA ARG A 66 12.34 -12.51 8.55
C ARG A 66 11.85 -13.68 7.70
N ALA A 67 12.79 -14.58 7.38
CA ALA A 67 12.54 -16.01 7.32
C ALA A 67 12.11 -16.41 8.73
N ILE A 68 10.85 -16.14 9.05
CA ILE A 68 10.21 -16.64 10.26
C ILE A 68 9.44 -17.89 9.80
N GLY A 69 9.83 -19.01 10.40
CA GLY A 69 9.20 -20.32 10.26
C GLY A 69 7.78 -20.37 10.77
#